data_AF-A0A5R8YBE3-F1
#
_entry.id   AF-A0A5R8YBE3-F1
#
_cell.length_a   1.000
_cell.length_b   1.000
_cell.length_c   1.000
_cell.angle_alpha   90.00
_cell.angle_beta   90.00
_cell.angle_gamma   90.00
#
_symmetry.space_group_name_H-M   'P 1'
#
loop_
_entity.id
_entity.type
_entity.pdbx_description
1 polymer ?
#
loop_
_entity_poly.entity_id
_entity_poly.type
_entity_poly.pdbx_seq_one_letter_code
_entity_poly.pdbx_strand_id
1 'polypeptide(L)'
;MIKRGSCCARHGALLSFLMLIGIAATALCVDDASARMLPEPTGKVILTISGKLSHHNGKGEVRLDRAMLQQIGMHELKTRSYASTKSSIWRGVLMRDLLAYVGAKGTEIEAIALDNYRMTIPRDDFDKYDVILAMENDGKQLSVRTRGPTRLIYPYDQYEELRTHDSGMRLVWQLSRMVVR
;
A
#
# COMPACT_ATOMS: atom_id res chain seq x y z
N MET A 1 14.62 52.03 84.04
CA MET A 1 15.02 50.61 84.02
C MET A 1 15.22 50.18 82.57
N ILE A 2 16.43 49.69 82.26
CA ILE A 2 16.77 48.69 81.23
C ILE A 2 16.77 49.12 79.73
N LYS A 3 18.02 49.36 79.26
CA LYS A 3 18.69 48.98 77.98
C LYS A 3 18.05 49.36 76.62
N ARG A 4 18.69 50.24 75.83
CA ARG A 4 19.81 49.99 74.87
C ARG A 4 19.43 48.94 73.80
N GLY A 5 19.44 49.19 72.49
CA GLY A 5 19.92 50.35 71.73
C GLY A 5 19.51 50.29 70.25
N SER A 6 19.69 51.44 69.60
CA SER A 6 19.43 51.71 68.19
C SER A 6 20.39 50.96 67.27
N CYS A 7 19.92 50.57 66.08
CA CYS A 7 20.76 50.62 64.88
C CYS A 7 19.90 50.93 63.65
N CYS A 8 20.21 52.07 63.02
CA CYS A 8 19.65 52.54 61.77
C CYS A 8 20.77 52.40 60.72
N ALA A 9 20.58 51.58 59.69
CA ALA A 9 21.46 51.47 58.53
C ALA A 9 20.62 50.97 57.34
N ARG A 10 20.26 51.86 56.39
CA ARG A 10 20.95 52.14 55.10
C ARG A 10 20.81 51.04 54.03
N HIS A 11 20.11 51.42 52.95
CA HIS A 11 20.32 51.09 51.52
C HIS A 11 20.19 49.63 51.03
N GLY A 12 19.20 49.41 50.14
CA GLY A 12 19.17 48.36 49.10
C GLY A 12 18.12 48.77 48.05
N ALA A 13 18.49 49.19 46.83
CA ALA A 13 18.84 48.36 45.67
C ALA A 13 17.66 47.49 45.20
N LEU A 14 16.90 47.95 44.20
CA LEU A 14 17.00 47.64 42.76
C LEU A 14 16.25 46.36 42.33
N LEU A 15 15.38 46.58 41.33
CA LEU A 15 15.09 45.73 40.17
C LEU A 15 14.20 44.47 40.28
N SER A 16 13.28 44.40 39.29
CA SER A 16 12.99 43.20 38.49
C SER A 16 12.05 42.15 39.11
N PHE A 17 11.16 41.45 38.42
CA PHE A 17 10.73 41.34 37.01
C PHE A 17 9.49 40.39 37.01
N LEU A 18 8.89 40.19 35.83
CA LEU A 18 8.11 39.00 35.41
C LEU A 18 6.64 38.86 35.86
N MET A 19 5.75 39.38 35.02
CA MET A 19 4.39 38.85 34.84
C MET A 19 4.26 38.23 33.44
N LEU A 20 4.54 36.94 33.39
CA LEU A 20 3.84 35.86 32.67
C LEU A 20 2.82 36.17 31.53
N ILE A 21 3.03 35.45 30.42
CA ILE A 21 2.06 34.73 29.53
C ILE A 21 2.01 35.18 28.07
N GLY A 22 2.31 34.23 27.16
CA GLY A 22 1.82 34.29 25.78
C GLY A 22 2.64 33.58 24.69
N ILE A 23 3.25 32.41 24.94
CA ILE A 23 3.81 31.62 23.82
C ILE A 23 2.67 30.79 23.19
N ALA A 24 2.09 31.30 22.11
CA ALA A 24 1.24 30.52 21.23
C ALA A 24 2.11 29.53 20.45
N ALA A 25 2.24 28.31 20.94
CA ALA A 25 2.87 27.21 20.21
C ALA A 25 1.91 26.75 19.11
N THR A 26 2.07 27.31 17.91
CA THR A 26 1.51 26.73 16.69
C THR A 26 2.14 25.36 16.50
N ALA A 27 1.40 24.30 16.86
CA ALA A 27 1.72 22.94 16.48
C ALA A 27 1.63 22.83 14.96
N LEU A 28 2.77 22.98 14.29
CA LEU A 28 2.93 22.55 12.92
C LEU A 28 2.83 21.02 12.94
N CYS A 29 1.67 20.49 12.60
CA CYS A 29 1.55 19.11 12.15
C CYS A 29 2.36 19.03 10.85
N VAL A 30 3.61 18.58 10.94
CA VAL A 30 4.36 18.17 9.75
C VAL A 30 3.79 16.81 9.38
N ASP A 31 2.88 16.78 8.41
CA ASP A 31 2.53 15.55 7.70
C ASP A 31 3.82 15.04 7.04
N ASP A 32 4.49 14.10 7.69
CA ASP A 32 5.65 13.40 7.16
C ASP A 32 5.16 12.48 6.03
N ALA A 33 4.88 13.07 4.87
CA ALA A 33 4.69 12.37 3.61
C ALA A 33 6.03 11.93 3.03
N SER A 34 6.97 11.50 3.89
CA SER A 34 8.23 10.93 3.45
C SER A 34 7.96 9.57 2.83
N ALA A 35 8.60 9.35 1.68
CA ALA A 35 8.47 8.12 0.96
C ALA A 35 9.05 6.96 1.79
N ARG A 36 8.20 6.07 2.29
CA ARG A 36 8.63 4.95 3.16
C ARG A 36 9.48 3.97 2.36
N MET A 37 10.66 3.67 2.88
CA MET A 37 11.51 2.62 2.33
C MET A 37 10.95 1.25 2.73
N LEU A 38 10.65 0.41 1.74
CA LEU A 38 10.26 -0.99 1.94
C LEU A 38 11.53 -1.87 2.04
N PRO A 39 11.45 -3.05 2.68
CA PRO A 39 12.57 -3.98 2.68
C PRO A 39 12.90 -4.46 1.27
N GLU A 40 14.17 -4.78 1.02
CA GLU A 40 14.60 -5.42 -0.22
C GLU A 40 14.05 -6.85 -0.31
N PRO A 41 13.69 -7.34 -1.52
CA PRO A 41 13.29 -8.73 -1.71
C PRO A 41 14.46 -9.65 -1.40
N THR A 42 14.17 -10.75 -0.69
CA THR A 42 15.16 -11.78 -0.33
C THR A 42 15.11 -12.96 -1.29
N GLY A 43 13.97 -13.14 -1.98
CA GLY A 43 13.76 -14.14 -3.00
C GLY A 43 13.73 -13.57 -4.42
N LYS A 44 13.34 -14.44 -5.36
CA LYS A 44 13.09 -14.02 -6.75
C LYS A 44 11.97 -12.98 -6.80
N VAL A 45 12.25 -11.83 -7.41
CA VAL A 45 11.22 -10.83 -7.73
C VAL A 45 10.20 -11.44 -8.70
N ILE A 46 8.93 -11.36 -8.32
CA ILE A 46 7.81 -11.87 -9.13
C ILE A 46 6.84 -10.76 -9.56
N LEU A 47 6.93 -9.58 -8.96
CA LEU A 47 6.15 -8.41 -9.35
C LEU A 47 6.97 -7.13 -9.13
N THR A 48 6.98 -6.26 -10.14
CA THR A 48 7.53 -4.91 -10.03
C THR A 48 6.44 -3.87 -10.27
N ILE A 49 6.34 -2.88 -9.40
CA ILE A 49 5.35 -1.79 -9.49
C ILE A 49 6.10 -0.47 -9.61
N SER A 50 5.67 0.39 -10.52
CA SER A 50 6.29 1.70 -10.78
C SER A 50 5.22 2.78 -10.96
N GLY A 51 5.64 4.03 -11.13
CA GLY A 51 4.74 5.17 -11.36
C GLY A 51 4.45 5.96 -10.08
N LYS A 52 3.20 6.38 -9.89
CA LYS A 52 2.78 7.24 -8.76
C LYS A 52 2.72 6.45 -7.43
N LEU A 53 3.89 6.20 -6.83
CA LEU A 53 4.06 5.46 -5.58
C LEU A 53 4.65 6.37 -4.48
N SER A 54 4.22 6.19 -3.23
CA SER A 54 4.89 6.79 -2.08
C SER A 54 5.87 5.84 -1.38
N HIS A 55 5.79 4.53 -1.58
CA HIS A 55 6.74 3.58 -0.99
C HIS A 55 7.66 2.98 -2.06
N HIS A 56 8.89 2.62 -1.71
CA HIS A 56 9.87 2.08 -2.66
C HIS A 56 10.95 1.24 -1.96
N ASN A 57 11.48 0.25 -2.67
CA ASN A 57 12.71 -0.50 -2.33
C ASN A 57 13.62 -0.61 -3.56
N GLY A 58 13.55 0.39 -4.43
CA GLY A 58 14.23 0.47 -5.70
C GLY A 58 14.17 1.89 -6.23
N LYS A 59 14.82 2.14 -7.37
CA LYS A 59 14.88 3.49 -7.96
C LYS A 59 13.56 3.82 -8.66
N GLY A 60 12.61 4.39 -7.92
CA GLY A 60 11.28 4.78 -8.44
C GLY A 60 10.34 3.60 -8.68
N GLU A 61 10.59 2.47 -8.02
CA GLU A 61 9.81 1.24 -8.13
C GLU A 61 9.75 0.49 -6.80
N VAL A 62 8.79 -0.43 -6.71
CA VAL A 62 8.68 -1.46 -5.68
C VAL A 62 8.87 -2.81 -6.34
N ARG A 63 9.84 -3.59 -5.87
CA ARG A 63 10.10 -4.96 -6.26
C ARG A 63 9.62 -5.90 -5.17
N LEU A 64 8.77 -6.85 -5.53
CA LEU A 64 8.13 -7.75 -4.58
C LEU A 64 8.52 -9.20 -4.93
N ASP A 65 9.08 -9.88 -3.94
CA ASP A 65 9.12 -11.34 -3.97
C ASP A 65 7.82 -11.92 -3.41
N ARG A 66 7.75 -13.25 -3.38
CA ARG A 66 6.58 -13.98 -2.88
C ARG A 66 6.32 -13.76 -1.39
N ALA A 67 7.37 -13.74 -0.57
CA ALA A 67 7.24 -13.62 0.87
C ALA A 67 6.67 -12.25 1.23
N MET A 68 7.13 -11.20 0.55
CA MET A 68 6.59 -9.85 0.70
C MET A 68 5.09 -9.79 0.36
N LEU A 69 4.66 -10.39 -0.75
CA LEU A 69 3.22 -10.44 -1.08
C LEU A 69 2.43 -11.19 -0.01
N GLN A 70 2.93 -12.33 0.47
CA GLN A 70 2.25 -13.10 1.51
C GLN A 70 2.10 -12.33 2.83
N GLN A 71 3.06 -11.46 3.16
CA GLN A 71 3.02 -10.62 4.36
C GLN A 71 1.95 -9.53 4.31
N ILE A 72 1.50 -9.11 3.13
CA ILE A 72 0.41 -8.12 2.99
C ILE A 72 -0.92 -8.71 3.50
N GLY A 73 -1.14 -10.00 3.25
CA GLY A 73 -2.36 -10.70 3.62
C GLY A 73 -2.86 -11.58 2.48
N MET A 74 -3.09 -12.86 2.78
CA MET A 74 -3.57 -13.84 1.80
C MET A 74 -5.07 -14.08 1.96
N HIS A 75 -5.79 -13.89 0.87
CA HIS A 75 -7.23 -14.10 0.74
C HIS A 75 -7.51 -15.26 -0.19
N GLU A 76 -8.65 -15.91 0.05
CA GLU A 76 -9.17 -16.99 -0.80
C GLU A 76 -10.44 -16.52 -1.52
N LEU A 77 -10.54 -16.83 -2.81
CA LEU A 77 -11.71 -16.55 -3.64
C LEU A 77 -12.05 -17.80 -4.45
N LYS A 78 -13.25 -18.33 -4.22
CA LYS A 78 -13.83 -19.37 -5.06
C LYS A 78 -14.71 -18.72 -6.12
N THR A 79 -14.33 -18.85 -7.38
CA THR A 79 -15.08 -18.25 -8.50
C THR A 79 -14.86 -19.00 -9.80
N ARG A 80 -15.85 -18.96 -10.70
CA ARG A 80 -15.71 -19.26 -12.12
C ARG A 80 -14.95 -18.14 -12.83
N SER A 81 -14.73 -18.34 -14.14
CA SER A 81 -14.18 -17.32 -15.03
C SER A 81 -14.92 -17.35 -16.36
N TYR A 82 -14.79 -16.30 -17.16
CA TYR A 82 -15.34 -16.26 -18.52
C TYR A 82 -14.91 -17.48 -19.37
N ALA A 83 -13.71 -18.01 -19.14
CA ALA A 83 -13.16 -19.15 -19.89
C ALA A 83 -13.61 -20.54 -19.37
N SER A 84 -14.28 -20.64 -18.21
CA SER A 84 -14.63 -21.92 -17.60
C SER A 84 -15.87 -21.83 -16.73
N THR A 85 -16.82 -22.71 -16.98
CA THR A 85 -18.03 -22.90 -16.15
C THR A 85 -17.76 -23.63 -14.83
N LYS A 86 -16.58 -24.25 -14.67
CA LYS A 86 -16.13 -24.82 -13.40
C LYS A 86 -15.48 -23.74 -12.53
N SER A 87 -15.85 -23.69 -11.25
CA SER A 87 -15.20 -22.82 -10.26
C SER A 87 -13.84 -23.37 -9.83
N SER A 88 -12.88 -22.48 -9.62
CA SER A 88 -11.60 -22.78 -8.96
C SER A 88 -11.45 -21.95 -7.69
N ILE A 89 -10.61 -22.43 -6.77
CA ILE A 89 -10.21 -21.73 -5.56
C ILE A 89 -8.89 -21.01 -5.84
N TRP A 90 -8.89 -19.69 -5.75
CA TRP A 90 -7.74 -18.83 -5.96
C TRP A 90 -7.28 -18.26 -4.63
N ARG A 91 -5.96 -18.21 -4.42
CA ARG A 91 -5.40 -17.65 -3.20
C ARG A 91 -4.29 -16.67 -3.52
N GLY A 92 -4.34 -15.48 -2.91
CA GLY A 92 -3.49 -14.34 -3.27
C GLY A 92 -3.75 -13.10 -2.42
N VAL A 93 -3.17 -11.97 -2.82
CA VAL A 93 -3.35 -10.69 -2.12
C VAL A 93 -4.47 -9.90 -2.77
N LEU A 94 -5.27 -9.17 -2.00
CA LEU A 94 -6.24 -8.24 -2.57
C LEU A 94 -5.51 -7.07 -3.25
N MET A 95 -5.97 -6.69 -4.44
CA MET A 95 -5.34 -5.60 -5.20
C MET A 95 -5.38 -4.26 -4.45
N ARG A 96 -6.49 -3.94 -3.78
CA ARG A 96 -6.61 -2.73 -2.93
C ARG A 96 -5.56 -2.70 -1.81
N ASP A 97 -5.30 -3.83 -1.16
CA ASP A 97 -4.34 -3.92 -0.05
C ASP A 97 -2.91 -3.81 -0.57
N LEU A 98 -2.62 -4.42 -1.73
CA LEU A 98 -1.34 -4.25 -2.40
C LEU A 98 -1.10 -2.78 -2.82
N LEU A 99 -2.11 -2.11 -3.39
CA LEU A 99 -2.01 -0.71 -3.78
C LEU A 99 -1.83 0.21 -2.57
N ALA A 100 -2.50 -0.07 -1.45
CA ALA A 100 -2.28 0.62 -0.18
C ALA A 100 -0.87 0.36 0.37
N TYR A 101 -0.41 -0.89 0.34
CA TYR A 101 0.92 -1.30 0.80
C TYR A 101 2.05 -0.57 0.08
N VAL A 102 1.92 -0.31 -1.22
CA VAL A 102 2.92 0.46 -2.00
C VAL A 102 2.64 1.97 -2.02
N GLY A 103 1.57 2.42 -1.38
CA GLY A 103 1.17 3.83 -1.35
C GLY A 103 0.86 4.39 -2.75
N ALA A 104 0.12 3.65 -3.56
CA ALA A 104 -0.25 4.04 -4.91
C ALA A 104 -1.20 5.26 -4.91
N LYS A 105 -0.94 6.27 -5.74
CA LYS A 105 -1.71 7.52 -5.86
C LYS A 105 -2.29 7.77 -7.27
N GLY A 106 -2.38 6.74 -8.11
CA GLY A 106 -2.96 6.80 -9.45
C GLY A 106 -4.44 6.43 -9.50
N THR A 107 -5.07 6.71 -10.65
CA THR A 107 -6.47 6.35 -10.97
C THR A 107 -6.57 5.16 -11.91
N GLU A 108 -5.47 4.76 -12.54
CA GLU A 108 -5.41 3.62 -13.44
C GLU A 108 -4.16 2.78 -13.16
N ILE A 109 -4.28 1.47 -13.38
CA ILE A 109 -3.18 0.51 -13.30
C ILE A 109 -2.99 -0.12 -14.68
N GLU A 110 -1.83 0.11 -15.29
CA GLU A 110 -1.41 -0.68 -16.44
C GLU A 110 -0.77 -1.98 -15.94
N ALA A 111 -1.46 -3.10 -16.12
CA ALA A 111 -1.00 -4.45 -15.81
C ALA A 111 -0.29 -5.06 -17.03
N ILE A 112 0.92 -5.60 -16.82
CA ILE A 112 1.81 -6.08 -17.88
C ILE A 112 2.28 -7.50 -17.58
N ALA A 113 1.97 -8.44 -18.48
CA ALA A 113 2.35 -9.84 -18.38
C ALA A 113 3.80 -10.09 -18.87
N LEU A 114 4.32 -11.29 -18.59
CA LEU A 114 5.66 -11.72 -19.03
C LEU A 114 5.84 -11.72 -20.56
N ASP A 115 4.76 -11.93 -21.31
CA ASP A 115 4.73 -11.89 -22.79
C ASP A 115 4.50 -10.48 -23.37
N ASN A 116 4.51 -9.45 -22.52
CA ASN A 116 4.20 -8.05 -22.84
C ASN A 116 2.75 -7.77 -23.22
N TYR A 117 1.81 -8.67 -22.95
CA TYR A 117 0.40 -8.31 -22.96
C TYR A 117 0.12 -7.23 -21.92
N ARG A 118 -0.67 -6.22 -22.29
CA ARG A 118 -0.95 -5.02 -21.48
C ARG A 118 -2.43 -4.78 -21.36
N MET A 119 -2.90 -4.47 -20.15
CA MET A 119 -4.24 -3.96 -19.93
C MET A 119 -4.24 -2.80 -18.95
N THR A 120 -5.04 -1.78 -19.24
CA THR A 120 -5.28 -0.67 -18.31
C THR A 120 -6.57 -0.94 -17.57
N ILE A 121 -6.48 -0.92 -16.24
CA ILE A 121 -7.58 -1.24 -15.33
C ILE A 121 -7.86 0.00 -14.48
N PRO A 122 -9.10 0.51 -14.43
CA PRO A 122 -9.47 1.59 -13.52
C PRO A 122 -9.22 1.17 -12.07
N ARG A 123 -8.66 2.06 -11.25
CA ARG A 123 -8.46 1.78 -9.82
C ARG A 123 -9.77 1.44 -9.11
N ASP A 124 -10.86 2.08 -9.52
CA ASP A 124 -12.20 1.87 -8.98
C ASP A 124 -12.64 0.40 -9.05
N ASP A 125 -12.14 -0.40 -9.99
CA ASP A 125 -12.41 -1.85 -10.01
C ASP A 125 -11.89 -2.53 -8.74
N PHE A 126 -10.72 -2.14 -8.24
CA PHE A 126 -10.09 -2.74 -7.05
C PHE A 126 -10.75 -2.27 -5.75
N ASP A 127 -11.40 -1.10 -5.78
CA ASP A 127 -12.18 -0.58 -4.67
C ASP A 127 -13.59 -1.19 -4.65
N LYS A 128 -14.17 -1.45 -5.83
CA LYS A 128 -15.51 -2.02 -5.98
C LYS A 128 -15.56 -3.54 -5.82
N TYR A 129 -14.52 -4.25 -6.26
CA TYR A 129 -14.49 -5.71 -6.28
C TYR A 129 -13.31 -6.29 -5.49
N ASP A 130 -13.51 -7.50 -4.97
CA ASP A 130 -12.48 -8.31 -4.33
C ASP A 130 -11.54 -8.96 -5.37
N VAL A 131 -10.85 -8.13 -6.16
CA VAL A 131 -9.87 -8.61 -7.14
C VAL A 131 -8.63 -9.11 -6.41
N ILE A 132 -8.28 -10.38 -6.67
CA ILE A 132 -7.11 -11.02 -6.07
C ILE A 132 -5.97 -11.10 -7.09
N LEU A 133 -4.78 -10.67 -6.67
CA LEU A 133 -3.51 -11.05 -7.28
C LEU A 133 -3.15 -12.47 -6.83
N ALA A 134 -3.66 -13.45 -7.57
CA ALA A 134 -3.54 -14.86 -7.23
C ALA A 134 -2.11 -15.37 -7.43
N MET A 135 -1.68 -16.18 -6.48
CA MET A 135 -0.38 -16.86 -6.44
C MET A 135 -0.52 -18.38 -6.37
N GLU A 136 -1.72 -18.87 -6.05
CA GLU A 136 -2.11 -20.28 -6.00
C GLU A 136 -3.48 -20.49 -6.67
N ASN A 137 -3.68 -21.67 -7.23
CA ASN A 137 -4.95 -22.16 -7.75
C ASN A 137 -5.15 -23.62 -7.27
N ASP A 138 -6.30 -23.89 -6.67
CA ASP A 138 -6.71 -25.21 -6.17
C ASP A 138 -5.61 -25.84 -5.29
N GLY A 139 -5.05 -25.02 -4.38
CA GLY A 139 -3.99 -25.41 -3.44
C GLY A 139 -2.59 -25.57 -4.05
N LYS A 140 -2.41 -25.27 -5.35
CA LYS A 140 -1.13 -25.40 -6.05
C LYS A 140 -0.56 -24.03 -6.42
N GLN A 141 0.73 -23.86 -6.19
CA GLN A 141 1.44 -22.65 -6.56
C GLN A 141 1.45 -22.43 -8.09
N LEU A 142 1.22 -21.18 -8.51
CA LEU A 142 1.32 -20.79 -9.91
C LEU A 142 2.79 -20.73 -10.35
N SER A 143 3.09 -21.45 -11.41
CA SER A 143 4.37 -21.46 -12.14
C SER A 143 4.18 -20.78 -13.50
N VAL A 144 5.26 -20.42 -14.19
CA VAL A 144 5.16 -19.88 -15.56
C VAL A 144 4.34 -20.82 -16.46
N ARG A 145 4.59 -22.14 -16.40
CA ARG A 145 3.84 -23.14 -17.17
C ARG A 145 2.35 -23.18 -16.82
N THR A 146 2.00 -22.86 -15.58
CA THR A 146 0.61 -22.78 -15.09
C THR A 146 0.10 -21.34 -15.02
N ARG A 147 0.62 -20.45 -15.89
CA ARG A 147 0.15 -19.07 -16.08
C ARG A 147 0.38 -18.13 -14.89
N GLY A 148 1.42 -18.40 -14.10
CA GLY A 148 1.97 -17.55 -13.04
C GLY A 148 3.21 -16.74 -13.46
N PRO A 149 3.92 -16.08 -12.53
CA PRO A 149 3.92 -16.31 -11.08
C PRO A 149 2.74 -15.68 -10.33
N THR A 150 2.09 -14.68 -10.93
CA THR A 150 0.87 -14.05 -10.41
C THR A 150 -0.18 -13.89 -11.51
N ARG A 151 -1.45 -13.74 -11.13
CA ARG A 151 -2.58 -13.58 -12.05
C ARG A 151 -3.69 -12.76 -11.40
N LEU A 152 -4.31 -11.85 -12.14
CA LEU A 152 -5.52 -11.15 -11.65
C LEU A 152 -6.74 -12.04 -11.76
N ILE A 153 -7.51 -12.12 -10.67
CA ILE A 153 -8.75 -12.87 -10.57
C ILE A 153 -9.85 -11.94 -10.05
N TYR A 154 -10.88 -11.75 -10.87
CA TYR A 154 -12.09 -11.03 -10.50
C TYR A 154 -13.11 -11.99 -9.88
N PRO A 155 -13.93 -11.53 -8.92
CA PRO A 155 -15.01 -12.32 -8.30
C PRO A 155 -16.23 -12.47 -9.23
N TYR A 156 -16.01 -13.14 -10.37
CA TYR A 156 -16.99 -13.32 -11.46
C TYR A 156 -18.37 -13.81 -11.00
N ASP A 157 -18.42 -14.69 -10.00
CA ASP A 157 -19.68 -15.25 -9.52
C ASP A 157 -20.48 -14.29 -8.63
N GLN A 158 -19.83 -13.31 -8.02
CA GLN A 158 -20.44 -12.39 -7.05
C GLN A 158 -21.11 -11.18 -7.71
N TYR A 159 -20.72 -10.84 -8.94
CA TYR A 159 -21.17 -9.62 -9.64
C TYR A 159 -21.61 -9.97 -11.06
N GLU A 160 -22.87 -9.68 -11.40
CA GLU A 160 -23.40 -9.98 -12.73
C GLU A 160 -22.76 -9.11 -13.81
N GLU A 161 -22.40 -7.87 -13.47
CA GLU A 161 -21.72 -6.94 -14.38
C GLU A 161 -20.31 -7.41 -14.79
N LEU A 162 -19.70 -8.35 -14.03
CA LEU A 162 -18.42 -8.96 -14.39
C LEU A 162 -18.57 -10.11 -15.40
N ARG A 163 -19.79 -10.47 -15.78
CA ARG A 163 -20.08 -11.55 -16.75
C ARG A 163 -20.02 -11.06 -18.20
N THR A 164 -18.99 -10.27 -18.52
CA THR A 164 -18.78 -9.68 -19.84
C THR A 164 -17.46 -10.15 -20.44
N HIS A 165 -17.32 -9.99 -21.77
CA HIS A 165 -16.07 -10.29 -22.46
C HIS A 165 -14.92 -9.42 -21.95
N ASP A 166 -15.19 -8.13 -21.68
CA ASP A 166 -14.19 -7.16 -21.22
C ASP A 166 -13.60 -7.53 -19.85
N SER A 167 -14.43 -7.91 -18.88
CA SER A 167 -13.95 -8.43 -17.59
C SER A 167 -13.10 -9.70 -17.74
N GLY A 168 -13.38 -10.52 -18.77
CA GLY A 168 -12.57 -11.67 -19.14
C GLY A 168 -11.17 -11.30 -19.62
N MET A 169 -11.02 -10.21 -20.38
CA MET A 169 -9.73 -9.71 -20.89
C MET A 169 -8.87 -9.10 -19.77
N ARG A 170 -9.49 -8.59 -18.71
CA ARG A 170 -8.79 -8.07 -17.51
C ARG A 170 -8.18 -9.17 -16.62
N LEU A 171 -8.38 -10.45 -16.94
CA LEU A 171 -7.72 -11.58 -16.27
C LEU A 171 -6.28 -11.73 -16.75
N VAL A 172 -5.42 -10.74 -16.49
CA VAL A 172 -4.02 -10.74 -16.94
C VAL A 172 -3.27 -11.91 -16.28
N TRP A 173 -2.83 -12.86 -17.10
CA TRP A 173 -2.03 -14.01 -16.67
C TRP A 173 -0.55 -13.68 -16.69
N GLN A 174 0.24 -14.36 -15.85
CA GLN A 174 1.68 -14.11 -15.75
C GLN A 174 2.00 -12.63 -15.49
N LEU A 175 1.17 -11.95 -14.70
CA LEU A 175 1.39 -10.56 -14.35
C LEU A 175 2.75 -10.43 -13.65
N SER A 176 3.58 -9.53 -14.16
CA SER A 176 4.95 -9.35 -13.70
C SER A 176 5.28 -7.89 -13.42
N ARG A 177 4.58 -6.96 -14.07
CA ARG A 177 4.79 -5.53 -13.89
C ARG A 177 3.47 -4.78 -13.81
N MET A 178 3.47 -3.70 -13.03
CA MET A 178 2.39 -2.73 -13.00
C MET A 178 2.93 -1.30 -13.06
N VAL A 179 2.18 -0.42 -13.72
CA VAL A 179 2.45 1.02 -13.74
C VAL A 179 1.23 1.74 -13.20
N VAL A 180 1.42 2.46 -12.09
CA VAL A 180 0.40 3.32 -11.48
C VAL A 180 0.41 4.66 -12.19
N ARG A 181 -0.70 4.99 -12.87
CA ARG A 181 -0.85 6.19 -13.71
C ARG A 181 -1.69 7.27 -13.07
#